data_AF-A0A448TAL1-F1
#
_entry.id   AF-A0A448TAL1-F1
#
_cell.length_a   1.000
_cell.length_b   1.000
_cell.length_c   1.000
_cell.angle_alpha   90.00
_cell.angle_beta   90.00
_cell.angle_gamma   90.00
#
_symmetry.space_group_name_H-M   'P 1'
#
loop_
_entity.id
_entity.type
_entity.pdbx_description
1 polymer ?
#
loop_
_entity_poly.entity_id
_entity_poly.type
_entity_poly.pdbx_seq_one_letter_code
_entity_poly.pdbx_strand_id
1 'polypeptide(L)'
;MFNVIFNNIIHYNAEEGTLCRLDNPENVLKLYYSANRCLQILIEAYPTPVLQRFFLENVWEKNDQSATANTFYQCISTIRKAFSSLSLIEDVIITIPRKGVCISTNISIDVLNTNVVTEQKKLSTNSGSYFRKKTFITLTIISMIPIIGLFYVSILHQEKQSKLSNIYKKIGGYQKCAIYIDKSETTDMESILNVISKQNVKCDTKANIYYSSMKSPIKESAIVCYEEKQGKCTSIYRVN
;
A
#
# COMPACT_ATOMS: atom_id res chain seq x y z
N MET A 1 -18.81 0.58 23.02
CA MET A 1 -17.50 1.25 23.20
C MET A 1 -16.50 0.54 22.31
N PHE A 2 -16.04 1.20 21.24
CA PHE A 2 -15.13 0.61 20.24
C PHE A 2 -13.75 1.27 20.39
N ASN A 3 -12.82 0.56 21.01
CA ASN A 3 -11.44 1.02 21.15
C ASN A 3 -10.53 0.14 20.28
N VAL A 4 -9.50 0.74 19.73
CA VAL A 4 -8.61 0.07 18.77
C VAL A 4 -7.18 0.39 19.10
N ILE A 5 -6.32 -0.61 19.02
CA ILE A 5 -4.87 -0.44 19.13
C ILE A 5 -4.25 -0.62 17.75
N PHE A 6 -3.47 0.37 17.32
CA PHE A 6 -2.68 0.35 16.09
C PHE A 6 -1.22 0.03 16.40
N ASN A 7 -0.65 -0.99 15.72
CA ASN A 7 0.74 -1.45 15.86
C ASN A 7 1.17 -1.74 17.30
N ASN A 8 0.23 -2.04 18.21
CA ASN A 8 0.50 -2.17 19.64
C ASN A 8 1.21 -0.95 20.26
N ILE A 9 1.03 0.24 19.67
CA ILE A 9 1.68 1.50 20.06
C ILE A 9 0.66 2.61 20.28
N ILE A 10 -0.33 2.74 19.41
CA ILE A 10 -1.30 3.84 19.46
C ILE A 10 -2.66 3.31 19.86
N HIS A 11 -3.21 3.86 20.93
CA HIS A 11 -4.59 3.62 21.35
C HIS A 11 -5.51 4.67 20.73
N TYR A 12 -6.59 4.19 20.13
CA TYR A 12 -7.66 5.00 19.56
C TYR A 12 -8.96 4.73 20.30
N ASN A 13 -9.58 5.78 20.83
CA ASN A 13 -10.91 5.76 21.40
C ASN A 13 -11.89 6.36 20.41
N ALA A 14 -12.76 5.53 19.83
CA ALA A 14 -13.70 5.96 18.79
C ALA A 14 -14.84 6.83 19.31
N GLU A 15 -15.19 6.70 20.59
CA GLU A 15 -16.28 7.46 21.22
C GLU A 15 -15.86 8.91 21.44
N GLU A 16 -14.66 9.12 21.97
CA GLU A 16 -14.11 10.46 22.22
C GLU A 16 -13.40 11.05 21.00
N GLY A 17 -13.07 10.21 20.02
CA GLY A 17 -12.27 10.57 18.85
C GLY A 17 -10.83 10.92 19.22
N THR A 18 -10.25 10.23 20.19
CA THR A 18 -8.92 10.53 20.74
C THR A 18 -7.91 9.45 20.34
N LEU A 19 -6.67 9.89 20.13
CA LEU A 19 -5.51 9.09 19.78
C LEU A 19 -4.39 9.42 20.78
N CYS A 20 -3.83 8.41 21.43
CA CYS A 20 -2.66 8.58 22.28
C CYS A 20 -1.70 7.41 22.09
N ARG A 21 -0.43 7.60 22.43
CA ARG A 21 0.49 6.47 22.50
C ARG A 21 0.31 5.74 23.82
N LEU A 22 0.50 4.42 23.80
CA LEU A 22 0.45 3.57 25.00
C LEU A 22 1.59 3.87 25.98
N ASP A 23 2.74 4.35 25.50
CA ASP A 23 3.90 4.75 26.32
C ASP A 23 3.79 6.18 26.88
N ASN A 24 2.92 7.01 26.30
CA ASN A 24 2.67 8.38 26.75
C ASN A 24 1.17 8.71 26.66
N PRO A 25 0.36 8.20 27.61
CA PRO A 25 -1.08 8.38 27.59
C PRO A 25 -1.53 9.82 27.87
N GLU A 26 -0.67 10.68 28.42
CA GLU A 26 -0.98 12.10 28.68
C GLU A 26 -0.98 12.94 27.39
N ASN A 27 -0.23 12.53 26.37
CA ASN A 27 -0.20 13.20 25.08
C ASN A 27 -1.36 12.73 24.19
N VAL A 28 -2.55 13.27 24.45
CA VAL A 28 -3.79 12.94 23.74
C VAL A 28 -4.02 13.90 22.56
N LEU A 29 -4.13 13.35 21.36
CA LEU A 29 -4.57 14.06 20.16
C LEU A 29 -6.06 13.81 19.92
N LYS A 30 -6.82 14.88 19.69
CA LYS A 30 -8.26 14.80 19.43
C LYS A 30 -8.58 15.06 17.96
N LEU A 31 -9.27 14.12 17.33
CA LEU A 31 -9.86 14.29 16.00
C LEU A 31 -11.19 15.03 16.12
N TYR A 32 -11.44 15.96 15.19
CA TYR A 32 -12.78 16.54 15.06
C TYR A 32 -13.77 15.51 14.49
N TYR A 33 -15.07 15.75 14.68
CA TYR A 33 -16.14 14.79 14.41
C TYR A 33 -16.02 14.08 13.05
N SER A 34 -15.95 14.82 11.93
CA SER A 34 -15.91 14.20 10.60
C SER A 34 -14.63 13.37 10.39
N ALA A 35 -13.47 13.81 10.89
CA ALA A 35 -12.24 13.02 10.84
C ALA A 35 -12.35 11.73 11.67
N ASN A 36 -12.97 11.81 12.86
CA ASN A 36 -13.23 10.64 13.70
C ASN A 36 -14.12 9.62 12.97
N ARG A 37 -15.22 10.06 12.36
CA ARG A 37 -16.12 9.18 11.59
C ARG A 37 -15.44 8.59 10.35
N CYS A 38 -14.60 9.34 9.64
CA CYS A 38 -13.81 8.81 8.53
C CYS A 38 -12.87 7.69 9.00
N LEU A 39 -12.22 7.85 10.16
CA LEU A 39 -11.34 6.81 10.72
C LEU A 39 -12.14 5.55 11.11
N GLN A 40 -13.31 5.69 11.74
CA GLN A 40 -14.17 4.55 12.07
C GLN A 40 -14.56 3.73 10.83
N ILE A 41 -15.02 4.40 9.76
CA ILE A 41 -15.38 3.73 8.50
C ILE A 41 -14.17 2.96 7.93
N LEU A 42 -12.97 3.56 7.99
CA LEU A 42 -11.75 2.91 7.51
C LEU A 42 -11.39 1.67 8.34
N ILE A 43 -11.59 1.71 9.66
CA ILE A 43 -11.33 0.57 10.55
C ILE A 43 -12.34 -0.55 10.29
N GLU A 44 -13.63 -0.22 10.19
CA GLU A 44 -14.70 -1.19 9.92
C GLU A 44 -14.52 -1.89 8.57
N ALA A 45 -14.03 -1.16 7.57
CA ALA A 45 -13.80 -1.70 6.23
C ALA A 45 -12.45 -2.42 6.06
N TYR A 46 -11.53 -2.34 7.04
CA TYR A 46 -10.18 -2.88 6.91
C TYR A 46 -10.20 -4.40 6.58
N PRO A 47 -9.40 -4.88 5.60
CA PRO A 47 -8.40 -4.17 4.78
C PRO A 47 -8.91 -3.64 3.43
N THR A 48 -10.22 -3.52 3.25
CA THR A 48 -10.86 -3.18 1.97
C THR A 48 -10.84 -1.66 1.69
N PRO A 49 -10.52 -1.21 0.46
CA PRO A 49 -10.64 0.19 0.05
C PRO A 49 -12.08 0.70 0.06
N VAL A 50 -12.26 1.91 0.58
CA VAL A 50 -13.55 2.62 0.62
C VAL A 50 -13.52 3.79 -0.36
N LEU A 51 -14.54 3.88 -1.21
CA LEU A 51 -14.67 4.95 -2.22
C LEU A 51 -14.94 6.31 -1.55
N GLN A 52 -14.41 7.38 -2.16
CA GLN A 52 -14.65 8.76 -1.69
C GLN A 52 -16.15 9.09 -1.54
N ARG A 53 -16.97 8.69 -2.53
CA ARG A 53 -18.42 8.93 -2.49
C ARG A 53 -19.08 8.34 -1.24
N PHE A 54 -18.61 7.18 -0.77
CA PHE A 54 -19.16 6.54 0.41
C PHE A 54 -18.92 7.37 1.66
N PHE A 55 -17.77 8.05 1.77
CA PHE A 55 -17.51 8.97 2.88
C PHE A 55 -18.40 10.21 2.80
N LEU A 56 -18.52 10.82 1.62
CA LEU A 56 -19.38 11.98 1.41
C LEU A 56 -20.83 11.68 1.82
N GLU A 57 -21.36 10.54 1.35
CA GLU A 57 -22.69 10.04 1.69
C GLU A 57 -22.84 9.76 3.20
N ASN A 58 -21.92 8.99 3.81
CA ASN A 58 -22.12 8.45 5.17
C ASN A 58 -21.69 9.39 6.31
N VAL A 59 -20.78 10.32 6.07
CA VAL A 59 -20.28 11.24 7.10
C VAL A 59 -21.01 12.58 7.04
N TRP A 60 -21.38 13.06 5.85
CA TRP A 60 -21.98 14.39 5.68
C TRP A 60 -23.43 14.33 5.22
N GLU A 61 -23.74 13.72 4.06
CA GLU A 61 -25.09 13.79 3.48
C GLU A 61 -26.16 13.16 4.38
N LYS A 62 -25.84 12.05 5.05
CA LYS A 62 -26.73 11.43 6.06
C LYS A 62 -27.05 12.33 7.27
N ASN A 63 -26.26 13.37 7.49
CA ASN A 63 -26.43 14.33 8.58
C ASN A 63 -26.90 15.70 8.04
N ASP A 64 -27.49 15.75 6.84
CA ASP A 64 -27.94 16.96 6.15
C ASP A 64 -26.81 18.00 5.92
N GLN A 65 -25.56 17.55 5.85
CA GLN A 65 -24.40 18.37 5.55
C GLN A 65 -23.91 18.11 4.12
N SER A 66 -23.48 19.15 3.43
CA SER A 66 -22.78 19.03 2.15
C SER A 66 -21.28 19.19 2.36
N ALA A 67 -20.49 18.27 1.78
CA ALA A 67 -19.03 18.32 1.82
C ALA A 67 -18.45 18.17 0.42
N THR A 68 -17.33 18.84 0.20
CA THR A 68 -16.59 18.73 -1.07
C THR A 68 -15.56 17.61 -1.01
N ALA A 69 -15.06 17.21 -2.17
CA ALA A 69 -13.90 16.33 -2.27
C ALA A 69 -12.70 16.83 -1.44
N ASN A 70 -12.50 18.16 -1.39
CA ASN A 70 -11.43 18.77 -0.61
C ASN A 70 -11.63 18.57 0.90
N THR A 71 -12.85 18.75 1.39
CA THR A 71 -13.22 18.51 2.80
C THR A 71 -12.93 17.08 3.23
N PHE A 72 -13.22 16.10 2.36
CA PHE A 72 -12.85 14.70 2.58
C PHE A 72 -11.33 14.54 2.71
N TYR A 73 -10.55 15.09 1.77
CA TYR A 73 -9.09 14.96 1.82
C TYR A 73 -8.46 15.69 3.01
N GLN A 74 -9.06 16.78 3.49
CA GLN A 74 -8.66 17.43 4.75
C GLN A 74 -8.86 16.50 5.96
N CYS A 75 -9.95 15.72 6.00
CA CYS A 75 -10.16 14.70 7.03
C CYS A 75 -9.07 13.63 6.98
N ILE A 76 -8.81 13.06 5.80
CA ILE A 76 -7.75 12.06 5.63
C ILE A 76 -6.38 12.61 6.02
N SER A 77 -6.07 13.85 5.62
CA SER A 77 -4.81 14.54 5.98
C SER A 77 -4.69 14.75 7.49
N THR A 78 -5.77 15.16 8.16
CA THR A 78 -5.80 15.33 9.62
C THR A 78 -5.49 14.02 10.33
N ILE A 79 -6.11 12.93 9.89
CA ILE A 79 -5.88 11.61 10.49
C ILE A 79 -4.42 11.19 10.30
N ARG A 80 -3.87 11.29 9.07
CA ARG A 80 -2.45 10.98 8.80
C ARG A 80 -1.51 11.78 9.70
N LYS A 81 -1.74 13.10 9.82
CA LYS A 81 -0.94 13.96 10.70
C LYS A 81 -1.02 13.53 12.16
N ALA A 82 -2.20 13.16 12.66
CA ALA A 82 -2.35 12.69 14.03
C ALA A 82 -1.49 11.44 14.30
N PHE A 83 -1.49 10.47 13.39
CA PHE A 83 -0.63 9.28 13.50
C PHE A 83 0.86 9.62 13.41
N SER A 84 1.26 10.49 12.47
CA SER A 84 2.66 10.92 12.35
C SER A 84 3.16 11.68 13.59
N SER A 85 2.33 12.52 14.20
CA SER A 85 2.64 13.23 15.45
C SER A 85 2.85 12.28 16.63
N LEU A 86 2.22 11.12 16.60
CA LEU A 86 2.42 10.04 17.58
C LEU A 86 3.57 9.11 17.19
N SER A 87 4.50 9.55 16.34
CA SER A 87 5.70 8.82 15.90
C SER A 87 5.42 7.47 15.23
N LEU A 88 4.23 7.31 14.62
CA LEU A 88 4.00 6.21 13.68
C LEU A 88 4.41 6.70 12.28
N ILE A 89 5.56 6.22 11.82
CA ILE A 89 6.23 6.67 10.58
C ILE A 89 5.59 6.03 9.34
N GLU A 90 4.92 4.89 9.52
CA GLU A 90 4.24 4.17 8.45
C GLU A 90 3.00 4.96 7.98
N ASP A 91 2.77 4.97 6.65
CA ASP A 91 1.59 5.58 6.07
C ASP A 91 0.33 4.81 6.50
N VAL A 92 -0.35 5.32 7.55
CA VAL A 92 -1.50 4.63 8.13
C VAL A 92 -2.64 4.48 7.16
N ILE A 93 -2.89 5.53 6.40
CA ILE A 93 -3.96 5.57 5.41
C ILE A 93 -3.34 5.69 4.02
N ILE A 94 -3.62 4.72 3.16
CA ILE A 94 -3.12 4.69 1.78
C ILE A 94 -4.25 4.97 0.78
N THR A 95 -3.90 5.65 -0.32
CA THR A 95 -4.84 5.92 -1.41
C THR A 95 -4.61 4.92 -2.53
N ILE A 96 -5.66 4.19 -2.91
CA ILE A 96 -5.63 3.27 -4.05
C ILE A 96 -6.30 3.94 -5.25
N PRO A 97 -5.57 4.18 -6.36
CA PRO A 97 -6.11 4.81 -7.55
C PRO A 97 -7.39 4.14 -8.03
N ARG A 98 -8.44 4.94 -8.29
CA ARG A 98 -9.77 4.49 -8.74
C ARG A 98 -10.54 3.55 -7.79
N LYS A 99 -9.97 3.18 -6.64
CA LYS A 99 -10.60 2.31 -5.64
C LYS A 99 -10.89 3.01 -4.31
N GLY A 100 -10.23 4.14 -4.05
CA GLY A 100 -10.50 4.98 -2.88
C GLY A 100 -9.38 4.94 -1.85
N VAL A 101 -9.73 4.83 -0.57
CA VAL A 101 -8.80 4.96 0.56
C VAL A 101 -9.01 3.80 1.54
N CYS A 102 -7.93 3.24 2.08
CA CYS A 102 -7.96 2.21 3.14
C CYS A 102 -6.82 2.42 4.15
N ILE A 103 -6.91 1.71 5.28
CA ILE A 103 -5.76 1.55 6.18
C ILE A 103 -4.75 0.59 5.56
N SER A 104 -3.46 0.89 5.74
CA SER A 104 -2.35 0.06 5.25
C SER A 104 -2.36 -1.32 5.86
N THR A 105 -2.15 -2.36 5.04
CA THR A 105 -2.04 -3.75 5.50
C THR A 105 -0.76 -4.05 6.29
N ASN A 106 0.18 -3.11 6.31
CA ASN A 106 1.40 -3.23 7.11
C ASN A 106 1.17 -2.93 8.59
N ILE A 107 -0.02 -2.44 8.96
CA ILE A 107 -0.37 -2.04 10.32
C ILE A 107 -1.24 -3.11 10.97
N SER A 108 -0.90 -3.50 12.20
CA SER A 108 -1.74 -4.35 13.02
C SER A 108 -2.85 -3.53 13.67
N ILE A 109 -4.08 -4.04 13.65
CA ILE A 109 -5.26 -3.42 14.23
C ILE A 109 -5.88 -4.41 15.20
N ASP A 110 -5.85 -4.10 16.50
CA ASP A 110 -6.44 -4.92 17.55
C ASP A 110 -7.68 -4.22 18.12
N VAL A 111 -8.85 -4.80 17.91
CA VAL A 111 -10.12 -4.27 18.41
C VAL A 111 -10.35 -4.72 19.85
N LEU A 112 -10.38 -3.77 20.78
CA LEU A 112 -10.70 -3.99 22.19
C LEU A 112 -12.23 -3.99 22.35
N ASN A 113 -12.83 -5.17 22.32
CA ASN A 113 -14.23 -5.32 22.70
C ASN A 113 -14.33 -5.33 24.24
N THR A 114 -14.61 -4.16 24.83
CA THR A 114 -14.97 -4.09 26.25
C THR A 114 -16.38 -4.67 26.42
N ASN A 115 -16.48 -5.98 26.64
CA ASN A 115 -17.63 -6.51 27.36
C ASN A 115 -17.55 -5.97 28.78
N VAL A 116 -18.45 -5.06 29.12
CA VAL A 116 -18.70 -4.65 30.50
C VAL A 116 -19.10 -5.91 31.27
N VAL A 117 -18.17 -6.51 32.00
CA VAL A 117 -18.48 -7.47 33.04
C VAL A 117 -17.90 -6.90 34.33
N THR A 118 -18.83 -6.51 35.18
CA THR A 118 -18.67 -6.09 36.57
C THR A 118 -17.67 -6.96 37.32
N GLU A 119 -16.84 -6.30 38.11
CA GLU A 119 -15.85 -6.91 39.00
C GLU A 119 -16.42 -7.97 39.96
N GLN A 120 -15.61 -9.02 40.09
CA GLN A 120 -15.33 -9.85 41.28
C GLN A 120 -16.17 -11.08 41.66
N LYS A 121 -15.44 -12.21 41.58
CA LYS A 121 -15.31 -13.32 42.56
C LYS A 121 -15.97 -14.65 42.15
N LYS A 122 -15.16 -15.58 41.63
CA LYS A 122 -14.71 -16.78 42.38
C LYS A 122 -13.75 -17.64 41.55
N LEU A 123 -12.76 -18.12 42.29
CA LEU A 123 -11.75 -19.10 41.91
C LEU A 123 -12.40 -20.45 41.53
N SER A 124 -11.76 -21.10 40.56
CA SER A 124 -11.68 -22.56 40.31
C SER A 124 -12.86 -23.34 39.70
N THR A 125 -12.52 -23.94 38.54
CA THR A 125 -12.69 -25.34 38.10
C THR A 125 -13.93 -25.81 37.32
N ASN A 126 -13.68 -25.96 36.00
CA ASN A 126 -13.89 -27.12 35.11
C ASN A 126 -15.28 -27.75 34.88
N SER A 127 -15.75 -27.73 33.62
CA SER A 127 -15.98 -28.88 32.70
C SER A 127 -16.93 -28.48 31.54
N GLY A 128 -16.82 -28.90 30.28
CA GLY A 128 -15.96 -29.89 29.61
C GLY A 128 -15.60 -29.45 28.17
N SER A 129 -14.35 -29.70 27.73
CA SER A 129 -13.89 -30.80 26.86
C SER A 129 -14.36 -30.63 25.41
N TYR A 130 -13.46 -30.39 24.44
CA TYR A 130 -12.73 -31.38 23.61
C TYR A 130 -11.51 -30.63 22.99
N PHE A 131 -10.24 -31.06 22.93
CA PHE A 131 -9.52 -32.31 23.12
C PHE A 131 -8.06 -31.95 23.49
N ARG A 132 -7.47 -32.60 24.49
CA ARG A 132 -6.05 -32.54 24.83
C ARG A 132 -5.43 -33.90 24.46
N LYS A 133 -4.43 -33.95 23.58
CA LYS A 133 -3.48 -35.08 23.54
C LYS A 133 -2.04 -34.58 23.51
N LYS A 134 -1.23 -35.36 24.23
CA LYS A 134 0.11 -35.13 24.78
C LYS A 134 1.22 -34.87 23.74
N THR A 135 2.18 -34.03 24.15
CA THR A 135 3.64 -34.04 23.89
C THR A 135 4.17 -34.89 22.73
N PHE A 136 4.65 -34.24 21.65
CA PHE A 136 5.77 -34.67 20.77
C PHE A 136 6.02 -33.63 19.64
N ILE A 137 6.33 -32.36 19.94
CA ILE A 137 6.57 -31.34 18.88
C ILE A 137 7.72 -30.40 19.29
N THR A 138 8.97 -30.86 19.19
CA THR A 138 10.16 -29.99 19.28
C THR A 138 11.11 -30.12 18.08
N LEU A 139 10.69 -30.73 16.97
CA LEU A 139 11.55 -30.86 15.78
C LEU A 139 10.94 -30.37 14.45
N THR A 140 9.66 -30.00 14.39
CA THR A 140 9.03 -29.53 13.13
C THR A 140 9.18 -28.02 12.89
N ILE A 141 9.43 -27.22 13.93
CA ILE A 141 9.50 -25.75 13.81
C ILE A 141 10.82 -25.31 13.13
N ILE A 142 11.93 -26.03 13.35
CA ILE A 142 13.24 -25.70 12.76
C ILE A 142 13.27 -25.99 11.24
N SER A 143 12.44 -26.93 10.76
CA SER A 143 12.34 -27.28 9.34
C SER A 143 11.49 -26.31 8.51
N MET A 144 10.55 -25.57 9.12
CA MET A 144 9.63 -24.68 8.40
C MET A 144 10.20 -23.28 8.14
N ILE A 145 11.11 -22.80 8.98
CA ILE A 145 11.79 -21.51 8.84
C ILE A 145 12.51 -21.35 7.49
N PRO A 146 13.28 -22.33 6.98
CA PRO A 146 13.93 -22.18 5.66
C PRO A 146 12.93 -22.19 4.50
N ILE A 147 11.81 -22.91 4.62
CA ILE A 147 10.78 -22.97 3.57
C ILE A 147 10.03 -21.64 3.50
N ILE A 148 9.70 -21.04 4.65
CA ILE A 148 9.08 -19.72 4.74
C ILE A 148 10.05 -18.64 4.24
N GLY A 149 11.35 -18.75 4.54
CA GLY A 149 12.37 -17.85 4.02
C GLY A 149 12.51 -17.92 2.50
N LEU A 150 12.54 -19.13 1.92
CA LEU A 150 12.57 -19.32 0.46
C LEU A 150 11.28 -18.79 -0.20
N PHE A 151 10.13 -19.01 0.42
CA PHE A 151 8.85 -18.49 -0.04
C PHE A 151 8.83 -16.94 0.01
N TYR A 152 9.32 -16.34 1.09
CA TYR A 152 9.42 -14.88 1.23
C TYR A 152 10.37 -14.26 0.19
N VAL A 153 11.55 -14.88 -0.04
CA VAL A 153 12.48 -14.45 -1.10
C VAL A 153 11.85 -14.56 -2.49
N SER A 154 11.06 -15.62 -2.75
CA SER A 154 10.35 -15.76 -4.03
C SER A 154 9.27 -14.68 -4.23
N ILE A 155 8.56 -14.29 -3.16
CA ILE A 155 7.56 -13.20 -3.20
C ILE A 155 8.26 -11.85 -3.46
N LEU A 156 9.37 -11.56 -2.77
CA LEU A 156 10.15 -10.32 -2.99
C LEU A 156 10.68 -10.25 -4.43
N HIS A 157 11.10 -11.38 -5.00
CA HIS A 157 11.58 -11.44 -6.38
C HIS A 157 10.44 -11.24 -7.40
N GLN A 158 9.22 -11.68 -7.07
CA GLN A 158 8.04 -11.52 -7.93
C GLN A 158 7.54 -10.07 -7.97
N GLU A 159 7.60 -9.33 -6.86
CA GLU A 159 7.10 -7.96 -6.79
C GLU A 159 7.91 -7.01 -7.70
N LYS A 160 9.24 -7.16 -7.74
CA LYS A 160 10.14 -6.30 -8.54
C LYS A 160 9.91 -6.44 -10.05
N GLN A 161 9.57 -7.63 -10.54
CA GLN A 161 9.28 -7.86 -11.97
C GLN A 161 7.89 -7.34 -12.35
N SER A 162 6.92 -7.37 -11.42
CA SER A 162 5.54 -6.97 -11.67
C SER A 162 5.36 -5.46 -11.96
N LYS A 163 6.11 -4.58 -11.29
CA LYS A 163 5.96 -3.12 -11.45
C LYS A 163 6.32 -2.66 -12.87
N LEU A 164 7.38 -3.22 -13.46
CA LEU A 164 7.81 -2.85 -14.81
C LEU A 164 6.93 -3.47 -15.91
N SER A 165 6.51 -4.72 -15.74
CA SER A 165 5.56 -5.37 -16.67
C SER A 165 4.17 -4.74 -16.65
N ASN A 166 3.83 -3.99 -15.59
CA ASN A 166 2.56 -3.28 -15.50
C ASN A 166 2.54 -1.99 -16.34
N ILE A 167 3.67 -1.31 -16.46
CA ILE A 167 3.79 -0.03 -17.19
C ILE A 167 4.15 -0.29 -18.65
N TYR A 168 5.08 -1.19 -18.89
CA TYR A 168 5.63 -1.44 -20.23
C TYR A 168 5.16 -2.78 -20.79
N LYS A 169 4.82 -2.79 -22.08
CA LYS A 169 4.57 -4.01 -22.87
C LYS A 169 5.68 -4.20 -23.88
N LYS A 170 6.16 -5.43 -24.03
CA LYS A 170 7.11 -5.77 -25.10
C LYS A 170 6.38 -5.68 -26.43
N ILE A 171 6.91 -4.90 -27.36
CA ILE A 171 6.35 -4.74 -28.71
C ILE A 171 7.17 -5.46 -29.77
N GLY A 172 8.46 -5.71 -29.52
CA GLY A 172 9.31 -6.43 -30.45
C GLY A 172 10.75 -6.55 -29.99
N GLY A 173 11.62 -6.98 -30.91
CA GLY A 173 13.06 -7.02 -30.73
C GLY A 173 13.76 -6.44 -31.95
N TYR A 174 14.90 -5.79 -31.71
CA TYR A 174 15.79 -5.31 -32.75
C TYR A 174 17.20 -5.80 -32.44
N GLN A 175 17.72 -6.70 -33.27
CA GLN A 175 19.00 -7.38 -33.02
C GLN A 175 19.01 -8.05 -31.63
N LYS A 176 19.93 -7.65 -30.73
CA LYS A 176 19.99 -8.15 -29.34
C LYS A 176 19.23 -7.27 -28.34
N CYS A 177 18.53 -6.23 -28.81
CA CYS A 177 17.68 -5.38 -27.99
C CYS A 177 16.25 -5.90 -27.93
N ALA A 178 15.65 -5.93 -26.74
CA ALA A 178 14.22 -6.09 -26.56
C ALA A 178 13.57 -4.73 -26.35
N ILE A 179 12.52 -4.42 -27.12
CA ILE A 179 11.87 -3.10 -27.12
C ILE A 179 10.52 -3.21 -26.40
N TYR A 180 10.33 -2.28 -25.48
CA TYR A 180 9.16 -2.15 -24.64
C TYR A 180 8.60 -0.73 -24.76
N ILE A 181 7.28 -0.61 -24.85
CA ILE A 181 6.58 0.68 -24.90
C ILE A 181 5.59 0.80 -23.76
N ASP A 182 5.27 2.03 -23.38
CA ASP A 182 4.17 2.28 -22.44
C ASP A 182 2.88 1.59 -22.94
N LYS A 183 2.17 0.90 -22.04
CA LYS A 183 0.93 0.21 -22.40
C LYS A 183 -0.13 1.13 -22.97
N SER A 184 -0.15 2.39 -22.55
CA SER A 184 -1.08 3.43 -23.00
C SER A 184 -0.75 3.96 -24.40
N GLU A 185 0.43 3.63 -24.94
CA GLU A 185 0.85 4.05 -26.27
C GLU A 185 0.45 3.05 -27.37
N THR A 186 0.13 3.63 -28.52
CA THR A 186 -0.16 2.94 -29.79
C THR A 186 0.92 3.23 -30.84
N THR A 187 2.11 3.62 -30.40
CA THR A 187 3.22 4.01 -31.29
C THR A 187 3.75 2.80 -32.05
N ASP A 188 3.85 2.91 -33.36
CA ASP A 188 4.33 1.84 -34.23
C ASP A 188 5.83 1.59 -34.08
N MET A 189 6.23 0.33 -34.28
CA MET A 189 7.62 -0.13 -34.20
C MET A 189 8.57 0.67 -35.10
N GLU A 190 8.10 1.10 -36.27
CA GLU A 190 8.91 1.81 -37.25
C GLU A 190 9.34 3.20 -36.75
N SER A 191 8.44 3.94 -36.11
CA SER A 191 8.73 5.24 -35.49
C SER A 191 9.77 5.10 -34.38
N ILE A 192 9.68 4.03 -33.59
CA ILE A 192 10.61 3.75 -32.49
C ILE A 192 12.01 3.40 -33.03
N LEU A 193 12.10 2.58 -34.08
CA LEU A 193 13.38 2.25 -34.73
C LEU A 193 14.06 3.47 -35.35
N ASN A 194 13.29 4.41 -35.90
CA ASN A 194 13.83 5.68 -36.39
C ASN A 194 14.42 6.55 -35.28
N VAL A 195 13.84 6.51 -34.06
CA VAL A 195 14.39 7.22 -32.90
C VAL A 195 15.63 6.51 -32.36
N ILE A 196 15.59 5.19 -32.21
CA ILE A 196 16.70 4.38 -31.68
C ILE A 196 17.93 4.47 -32.60
N SER A 197 17.74 4.36 -33.92
CA SER A 197 18.84 4.42 -34.90
C SER A 197 19.52 5.78 -34.94
N LYS A 198 18.75 6.88 -34.82
CA LYS A 198 19.30 8.25 -34.79
C LYS A 198 20.11 8.57 -33.52
N GLN A 199 19.93 7.80 -32.45
CA GLN A 199 20.50 8.09 -31.12
C GLN A 199 21.77 7.25 -30.80
N ASN A 200 22.39 6.62 -31.80
CA ASN A 200 23.61 5.80 -31.64
C ASN A 200 23.49 4.71 -30.56
N VAL A 201 22.30 4.15 -30.35
CA VAL A 201 22.09 3.05 -29.39
C VAL A 201 22.73 1.78 -29.96
N LYS A 202 23.75 1.26 -29.27
CA LYS A 202 24.46 0.05 -29.70
C LYS A 202 23.68 -1.20 -29.29
N CYS A 203 22.94 -1.79 -30.24
CA CYS A 203 22.22 -3.05 -30.05
C CYS A 203 23.07 -4.32 -30.33
N ASP A 204 24.39 -4.16 -30.37
CA ASP A 204 25.36 -5.27 -30.50
C ASP A 204 25.48 -6.11 -29.21
N THR A 205 25.05 -5.53 -28.08
CA THR A 205 25.01 -6.16 -26.75
C THR A 205 23.57 -6.27 -26.28
N LYS A 206 23.28 -7.29 -25.46
CA LYS A 206 21.92 -7.55 -24.99
C LYS A 206 21.41 -6.43 -24.08
N ALA A 207 20.32 -5.80 -24.48
CA ALA A 207 19.76 -4.64 -23.78
C ALA A 207 18.23 -4.60 -23.83
N ASN A 208 17.62 -4.04 -22.79
CA ASN A 208 16.19 -3.72 -22.77
C ASN A 208 15.99 -2.23 -23.01
N ILE A 209 15.16 -1.88 -23.97
CA ILE A 209 14.83 -0.50 -24.34
C ILE A 209 13.39 -0.23 -23.93
N TYR A 210 13.18 0.77 -23.07
CA TYR A 210 11.87 1.23 -22.61
C TYR A 210 11.59 2.59 -23.22
N TYR A 211 10.62 2.67 -24.13
CA TYR A 211 10.27 3.87 -24.86
C TYR A 211 8.96 4.46 -24.34
N SER A 212 8.93 5.80 -24.22
CA SER A 212 7.74 6.57 -23.85
C SER A 212 7.68 7.88 -24.64
N SER A 213 6.49 8.24 -25.12
CA SER A 213 6.20 9.44 -25.90
C SER A 213 4.93 10.16 -25.42
N MET A 214 4.99 11.49 -25.35
CA MET A 214 3.87 12.38 -25.06
C MET A 214 3.58 13.24 -26.28
N LYS A 215 2.30 13.43 -26.64
CA LYS A 215 1.89 14.12 -27.88
C LYS A 215 1.80 15.65 -27.77
N SER A 216 1.81 16.24 -26.57
CA SER A 216 1.66 17.70 -26.41
C SER A 216 2.30 18.23 -25.12
N PRO A 217 3.44 18.95 -25.19
CA PRO A 217 4.35 19.03 -26.35
C PRO A 217 4.98 17.66 -26.67
N ILE A 218 5.55 17.49 -27.86
CA ILE A 218 6.18 16.21 -28.26
C ILE A 218 7.42 15.99 -27.39
N LYS A 219 7.30 15.05 -26.45
CA LYS A 219 8.40 14.62 -25.60
C LYS A 219 8.59 13.12 -25.79
N GLU A 220 9.76 12.75 -26.27
CA GLU A 220 10.13 11.35 -26.45
C GLU A 220 11.26 11.01 -25.48
N SER A 221 11.19 9.83 -24.89
CA SER A 221 12.25 9.33 -24.02
C SER A 221 12.45 7.84 -24.22
N ALA A 222 13.70 7.40 -24.10
CA ALA A 222 14.07 6.01 -24.16
C ALA A 222 15.06 5.70 -23.03
N ILE A 223 14.81 4.64 -22.26
CA ILE A 223 15.73 4.11 -21.26
C ILE A 223 16.32 2.82 -21.80
N VAL A 224 17.64 2.78 -21.94
CA VAL A 224 18.38 1.61 -22.44
C VAL A 224 19.15 0.98 -21.29
N CYS A 225 18.82 -0.25 -20.93
CA CYS A 225 19.46 -1.00 -19.85
C CYS A 225 20.24 -2.19 -20.40
N TYR A 226 21.56 -2.22 -20.21
CA TYR A 226 22.43 -3.29 -20.69
C TYR A 226 22.55 -4.42 -19.65
N GLU A 227 22.37 -5.66 -20.06
CA GLU A 227 22.46 -6.82 -19.15
C GLU A 227 23.90 -7.05 -18.67
N GLU A 228 24.89 -6.93 -19.55
CA GLU A 228 26.31 -7.20 -19.24
C GLU A 228 26.96 -6.20 -18.28
N LYS A 229 26.39 -4.99 -18.13
CA LYS A 229 26.93 -3.91 -17.29
C LYS A 229 26.25 -3.84 -15.93
N GLN A 230 25.95 -4.98 -15.30
CA GLN A 230 25.24 -5.05 -14.01
C GLN A 230 23.93 -4.22 -14.00
N GLY A 231 23.21 -4.17 -15.12
CA GLY A 231 21.98 -3.39 -15.22
C GLY A 231 22.18 -1.86 -15.31
N LYS A 232 23.36 -1.38 -15.72
CA LYS A 232 23.57 0.05 -15.99
C LYS A 232 22.62 0.53 -17.10
N CYS A 233 21.76 1.48 -16.75
CA CYS A 233 20.81 2.08 -17.67
C CYS A 233 21.24 3.49 -18.08
N THR A 234 20.97 3.86 -19.33
CA THR A 234 21.17 5.20 -19.89
C THR A 234 19.84 5.74 -20.39
N SER A 235 19.48 6.97 -20.01
CA SER A 235 18.28 7.66 -20.49
C SER A 235 18.61 8.60 -21.64
N ILE A 236 17.77 8.61 -22.66
CA ILE A 236 17.83 9.50 -23.81
C ILE A 236 16.51 10.25 -23.83
N TYR A 237 16.55 11.58 -23.98
CA TYR A 237 15.35 12.40 -24.04
C TYR A 237 15.43 13.37 -25.21
N ARG A 238 14.28 13.61 -25.84
CA ARG A 238 14.11 14.57 -26.92
C ARG A 238 12.88 15.41 -26.65
N VAL A 239 13.05 16.71 -26.75
CA VAL A 239 11.96 17.70 -26.77
C VAL A 239 12.00 18.31 -28.16
N ASN A 240 10.91 18.16 -28.92
CA ASN A 240 10.81 18.62 -30.30
C ASN A 240 9.73 19.70 -30.41
#